data_AF-A0A2P5GMA3-F1
#
_entry.id   AF-A0A2P5GMA3-F1
#
_cell.length_a   1.000
_cell.length_b   1.000
_cell.length_c   1.000
_cell.angle_alpha   90.00
_cell.angle_beta   90.00
_cell.angle_gamma   90.00
#
_symmetry.space_group_name_H-M   'P 1'
#
loop_
_entity.id
_entity.type
_entity.pdbx_description
1 polymer ?
#
loop_
_entity_poly.entity_id
_entity_poly.type
_entity_poly.pdbx_seq_one_letter_code
_entity_poly.pdbx_strand_id
1 'polypeptide(L)'
;MPGKIPRLFQAQDCLAGVEQIQLTDGGKSLQFFFENQDNWCCKTSINDDSTYFDDPPVYSNSGELFSSEMVGFTRVSPSLSTFLITACLHEMVFSARYLFSGDHGYSTEELLPLWLNGPYAYPDETYSFYLAYGKVLIMNNWVAFNDPDAASLIPDFSTLKYIGRGMPDFGIPPADTL
;
A
#
# COMPACT_ATOMS: atom_id res chain seq x y z
N MET A 1 -7.20 18.47 12.09
CA MET A 1 -7.70 17.67 13.23
C MET A 1 -7.15 18.22 14.53
N PRO A 2 -7.98 18.48 15.56
CA PRO A 2 -7.49 18.80 16.90
C PRO A 2 -6.79 17.56 17.49
N GLY A 3 -5.48 17.66 17.78
CA GLY A 3 -4.74 16.63 18.53
C GLY A 3 -4.01 15.55 17.72
N LYS A 4 -3.46 15.86 16.52
CA LYS A 4 -2.59 14.89 15.80
C LYS A 4 -1.36 14.54 16.65
N ILE A 5 -1.39 13.42 17.35
CA ILE A 5 -0.21 12.76 17.90
C ILE A 5 0.67 12.36 16.70
N PRO A 6 1.98 12.70 16.68
CA PRO A 6 2.90 12.23 15.66
C PRO A 6 2.84 10.70 15.60
N ARG A 7 2.46 10.16 14.44
CA ARG A 7 2.53 8.72 14.17
C ARG A 7 3.74 8.45 13.29
N LEU A 8 4.41 7.34 13.52
CA LEU A 8 5.59 6.88 12.76
C LEU A 8 5.31 6.69 11.24
N PHE A 9 4.04 6.83 10.82
CA PHE A 9 3.53 6.64 9.47
C PHE A 9 2.64 7.79 8.98
N GLN A 10 2.85 9.04 9.43
CA GLN A 10 2.01 10.18 9.00
C GLN A 10 2.06 10.48 7.49
N ALA A 11 3.03 9.93 6.77
CA ALA A 11 3.14 10.06 5.31
C ALA A 11 2.48 8.88 4.55
N GLN A 12 1.86 7.94 5.25
CA GLN A 12 1.39 6.67 4.70
C GLN A 12 -0.06 6.40 5.00
N ASP A 13 -0.67 5.59 4.13
CA ASP A 13 -1.99 5.08 4.37
C ASP A 13 -1.94 4.20 5.63
N CYS A 14 -2.94 4.33 6.49
CA CYS A 14 -2.85 3.78 7.83
C CYS A 14 -4.11 3.06 8.27
N LEU A 15 -3.90 1.99 9.03
CA LEU A 15 -4.97 1.37 9.79
C LEU A 15 -5.40 2.30 10.93
N ALA A 16 -6.69 2.38 11.15
CA ALA A 16 -7.28 3.03 12.30
C ALA A 16 -6.70 2.42 13.58
N GLY A 17 -6.24 3.27 14.50
CA GLY A 17 -6.04 2.83 15.88
C GLY A 17 -7.39 2.38 16.46
N VAL A 18 -7.37 1.53 17.48
CA VAL A 18 -8.60 1.05 18.15
C VAL A 18 -9.47 2.23 18.60
N GLU A 19 -8.85 3.30 19.05
CA GLU A 19 -9.48 4.55 19.49
C GLU A 19 -10.07 5.40 18.35
N GLN A 20 -9.71 5.11 17.10
CA GLN A 20 -10.14 5.83 15.90
C GLN A 20 -11.10 5.04 15.03
N ILE A 21 -11.40 3.80 15.42
CA ILE A 21 -12.41 2.98 14.76
C ILE A 21 -13.74 3.74 14.82
N GLN A 22 -14.29 4.06 13.65
CA GLN A 22 -15.58 4.72 13.52
C GLN A 22 -16.61 3.72 13.03
N LEU A 23 -17.70 3.61 13.78
CA LEU A 23 -18.89 2.90 13.34
C LEU A 23 -19.69 3.79 12.40
N THR A 24 -20.00 3.29 11.21
CA THR A 24 -20.81 3.98 10.20
C THR A 24 -22.11 3.21 9.94
N ASP A 25 -22.97 3.80 9.11
CA ASP A 25 -24.18 3.11 8.59
C ASP A 25 -25.10 2.56 9.71
N GLY A 26 -25.25 3.34 10.79
CA GLY A 26 -26.06 2.94 11.95
C GLY A 26 -25.45 1.83 12.80
N GLY A 27 -24.12 1.65 12.76
CA GLY A 27 -23.41 0.61 13.51
C GLY A 27 -23.14 -0.67 12.72
N LYS A 28 -23.48 -0.69 11.43
CA LYS A 28 -23.36 -1.87 10.56
C LYS A 28 -22.03 -1.95 9.80
N SER A 29 -21.19 -0.93 9.93
CA SER A 29 -19.92 -0.86 9.21
C SER A 29 -18.85 -0.19 10.05
N LEU A 30 -17.60 -0.53 9.76
CA LEU A 30 -16.39 -0.08 10.41
C LEU A 30 -15.53 0.62 9.36
N GLN A 31 -15.17 1.89 9.57
CA GLN A 31 -14.07 2.52 8.84
C GLN A 31 -12.75 2.18 9.55
N PHE A 32 -11.81 1.59 8.80
CA PHE A 32 -10.61 0.98 9.39
C PHE A 32 -9.30 1.36 8.69
N PHE A 33 -9.35 1.96 7.50
CA PHE A 33 -8.15 2.30 6.74
C PHE A 33 -8.31 3.68 6.12
N PHE A 34 -7.31 4.53 6.27
CA PHE A 34 -7.37 5.94 5.90
C PHE A 34 -6.14 6.31 5.09
N GLU A 35 -6.36 7.05 4.00
CA GLU A 35 -5.27 7.68 3.27
C GLU A 35 -4.64 8.81 4.10
N ASN A 36 -3.34 9.00 3.94
CA ASN A 36 -2.53 9.93 4.74
C ASN A 36 -2.97 11.41 4.68
N GLN A 37 -3.62 11.83 3.59
CA GLN A 37 -4.14 13.19 3.37
C GLN A 37 -5.65 13.30 3.63
N ASP A 38 -6.27 12.23 4.13
CA ASP A 38 -7.71 12.13 4.40
C ASP A 38 -8.58 12.29 3.12
N ASN A 39 -8.03 12.00 1.94
CA ASN A 39 -8.76 12.11 0.66
C ASN A 39 -9.75 10.97 0.45
N TRP A 40 -9.41 9.78 0.94
CA TRP A 40 -10.26 8.60 0.88
C TRP A 40 -10.04 7.70 2.09
N CYS A 41 -10.98 6.78 2.31
CA CYS A 41 -10.91 5.77 3.34
C CYS A 41 -11.56 4.47 2.89
N CYS A 42 -11.28 3.40 3.62
CA CYS A 42 -11.94 2.11 3.43
C CYS A 42 -12.77 1.72 4.65
N LYS A 43 -13.88 1.05 4.36
CA LYS A 43 -14.76 0.46 5.35
C LYS A 43 -15.06 -1.00 5.04
N THR A 44 -15.45 -1.73 6.06
CA THR A 44 -15.94 -3.11 5.95
C THR A 44 -17.20 -3.29 6.78
N SER A 45 -18.00 -4.30 6.46
CA SER A 45 -19.23 -4.60 7.16
C SER A 45 -18.96 -5.27 8.50
N ILE A 46 -19.72 -4.88 9.52
CA ILE A 46 -19.80 -5.56 10.82
C ILE A 46 -21.14 -6.28 10.79
N ASN A 47 -21.12 -7.61 10.86
CA ASN A 47 -22.28 -8.49 10.58
C ASN A 47 -23.66 -7.97 11.01
N ASP A 48 -24.62 -8.19 10.13
CA ASP A 48 -26.07 -8.13 10.38
C ASP A 48 -26.49 -9.47 11.03
N ASP A 49 -26.74 -9.45 12.34
CA ASP A 49 -27.51 -10.36 13.21
C ASP A 49 -27.54 -11.90 13.03
N SER A 50 -26.88 -12.53 12.06
CA SER A 50 -26.71 -13.98 12.02
C SER A 50 -25.60 -14.36 11.05
N THR A 51 -24.76 -15.32 11.45
CA THR A 51 -23.59 -15.86 10.76
C THR A 51 -22.31 -14.99 10.84
N TYR A 52 -21.30 -15.56 11.48
CA TYR A 52 -19.93 -15.09 11.47
C TYR A 52 -19.42 -15.05 10.03
N PHE A 53 -19.33 -13.88 9.41
CA PHE A 53 -18.39 -13.70 8.29
C PHE A 53 -16.99 -13.56 8.88
N ASP A 54 -16.18 -14.60 8.71
CA ASP A 54 -14.77 -14.57 9.12
C ASP A 54 -13.93 -13.59 8.27
N ASP A 55 -14.44 -13.17 7.09
CA ASP A 55 -13.70 -12.33 6.16
C ASP A 55 -14.61 -11.44 5.26
N PRO A 56 -15.12 -10.31 5.78
CA PRO A 56 -16.08 -9.45 5.07
C PRO A 56 -15.45 -8.67 3.89
N PRO A 57 -16.25 -8.21 2.91
CA PRO A 57 -15.74 -7.39 1.82
C PRO A 57 -15.26 -6.00 2.28
N VAL A 58 -14.41 -5.37 1.47
CA VAL A 58 -13.91 -4.01 1.70
C VAL A 58 -14.45 -3.08 0.63
N TYR A 59 -14.84 -1.89 1.08
CA TYR A 59 -15.34 -0.81 0.25
C TYR A 59 -14.47 0.43 0.42
N SER A 60 -14.27 1.20 -0.65
CA SER A 60 -13.50 2.44 -0.67
C SER A 60 -14.28 3.55 -1.34
N ASN A 61 -14.08 4.81 -0.92
CA ASN A 61 -14.62 5.98 -1.60
C ASN A 61 -13.60 6.69 -2.50
N SER A 62 -12.44 6.07 -2.77
CA SER A 62 -11.38 6.63 -3.62
C SER A 62 -11.83 6.93 -5.06
N GLY A 63 -12.89 6.28 -5.55
CA GLY A 63 -13.47 6.55 -6.87
C GLY A 63 -13.90 8.01 -7.06
N GLU A 64 -14.28 8.70 -5.98
CA GLU A 64 -14.63 10.12 -5.99
C GLU A 64 -13.47 11.02 -6.45
N LEU A 65 -12.22 10.55 -6.36
CA LEU A 65 -11.04 11.29 -6.83
C LEU A 65 -10.87 11.30 -8.35
N PHE A 66 -11.42 10.29 -9.04
CA PHE A 66 -11.20 10.09 -10.47
C PHE A 66 -12.42 10.49 -11.31
N SER A 67 -13.61 10.49 -10.71
CA SER A 67 -14.84 10.85 -11.40
C SER A 67 -15.87 11.44 -10.44
N SER A 68 -16.45 12.58 -10.82
CA SER A 68 -17.59 13.17 -10.10
C SER A 68 -18.87 12.33 -10.19
N GLU A 69 -18.92 11.33 -11.07
CA GLU A 69 -20.05 10.41 -11.20
C GLU A 69 -19.97 9.24 -10.20
N MET A 70 -18.77 8.92 -9.71
CA MET A 70 -18.58 7.90 -8.69
C MET A 70 -18.78 8.54 -7.33
N VAL A 71 -19.92 8.27 -6.69
CA VAL A 71 -20.28 8.81 -5.37
C VAL A 71 -20.40 7.67 -4.37
N GLY A 72 -19.81 7.86 -3.19
CA GLY A 72 -19.87 6.97 -2.06
C GLY A 72 -18.87 5.81 -2.13
N PHE A 73 -19.18 4.76 -1.38
CA PHE A 73 -18.30 3.61 -1.21
C PHE A 73 -18.61 2.52 -2.25
N THR A 74 -17.60 2.11 -3.00
CA THR A 74 -17.68 0.99 -3.96
C THR A 74 -16.85 -0.19 -3.45
N ARG A 75 -17.23 -1.43 -3.80
CA ARG A 75 -16.49 -2.61 -3.36
C ARG A 75 -15.15 -2.68 -4.07
N VAL A 76 -14.05 -2.73 -3.33
CA VAL A 76 -12.68 -2.83 -3.88
C VAL A 76 -12.04 -4.19 -3.62
N SER A 77 -12.45 -4.89 -2.56
CA SER A 77 -12.01 -6.26 -2.30
C SER A 77 -13.18 -7.14 -1.86
N PRO A 78 -13.26 -8.40 -2.32
CA PRO A 78 -14.24 -9.35 -1.80
C PRO A 78 -13.91 -9.81 -0.37
N SER A 79 -12.69 -9.55 0.13
CA SER A 79 -12.16 -10.09 1.40
C SER A 79 -11.30 -9.05 2.11
N LEU A 80 -11.51 -8.89 3.41
CA LEU A 80 -10.76 -8.02 4.30
C LEU A 80 -9.32 -8.53 4.45
N SER A 81 -9.13 -9.84 4.65
CA SER A 81 -7.80 -10.43 4.77
C SER A 81 -6.96 -10.20 3.50
N THR A 82 -7.56 -10.39 2.32
CA THR A 82 -6.94 -10.14 1.02
C THR A 82 -6.53 -8.68 0.88
N PHE A 83 -7.41 -7.75 1.27
CA PHE A 83 -7.11 -6.32 1.25
C PHE A 83 -5.98 -5.96 2.22
N LEU A 84 -6.02 -6.48 3.45
CA LEU A 84 -5.00 -6.21 4.47
C LEU A 84 -3.62 -6.73 4.06
N ILE A 85 -3.54 -7.88 3.40
CA ILE A 85 -2.27 -8.39 2.84
C ILE A 85 -1.73 -7.41 1.80
N THR A 86 -2.56 -7.01 0.82
CA THR A 86 -2.15 -6.03 -0.19
C THR A 86 -1.73 -4.72 0.44
N ALA A 87 -2.49 -4.19 1.40
CA ALA A 87 -2.19 -2.93 2.07
C ALA A 87 -0.86 -2.99 2.84
N CYS A 88 -0.61 -4.06 3.58
CA CYS A 88 0.66 -4.25 4.27
C CYS A 88 1.85 -4.32 3.30
N LEU A 89 1.70 -5.00 2.16
CA LEU A 89 2.77 -5.09 1.16
C LEU A 89 2.97 -3.76 0.42
N HIS A 90 1.89 -3.07 0.09
CA HIS A 90 1.90 -1.75 -0.54
C HIS A 90 2.65 -0.74 0.35
N GLU A 91 2.27 -0.65 1.63
CA GLU A 91 2.93 0.24 2.57
C GLU A 91 4.35 -0.21 2.90
N MET A 92 4.67 -1.51 2.83
CA MET A 92 6.05 -1.99 2.97
C MET A 92 6.95 -1.48 1.84
N VAL A 93 6.46 -1.43 0.59
CA VAL A 93 7.18 -0.85 -0.55
C VAL A 93 7.41 0.64 -0.33
N PHE A 94 6.36 1.41 -0.02
CA PHE A 94 6.48 2.85 0.19
C PHE A 94 7.19 3.25 1.48
N SER A 95 7.36 2.31 2.42
CA SER A 95 8.19 2.47 3.63
C SER A 95 9.68 2.20 3.40
N ALA A 96 10.06 1.65 2.26
CA ALA A 96 11.43 1.22 2.06
C ALA A 96 12.42 2.39 2.10
N ARG A 97 13.60 2.13 2.66
CA ARG A 97 14.69 3.11 2.75
C ARG A 97 15.18 3.54 1.37
N TYR A 98 15.19 2.60 0.42
CA TYR A 98 15.55 2.82 -0.97
C TYR A 98 14.35 2.46 -1.84
N LEU A 99 13.67 3.49 -2.34
CA LEU A 99 12.51 3.37 -3.21
C LEU A 99 12.81 3.99 -4.58
N PHE A 100 12.55 3.21 -5.62
CA PHE A 100 12.71 3.61 -7.01
C PHE A 100 11.43 3.30 -7.79
N SER A 101 11.23 4.02 -8.89
CA SER A 101 10.21 3.71 -9.89
C SER A 101 10.87 3.59 -11.26
N GLY A 102 10.49 2.58 -12.04
CA GLY A 102 10.97 2.39 -13.40
C GLY A 102 10.93 0.94 -13.83
N ASP A 103 11.47 0.68 -15.01
CA ASP A 103 11.74 -0.69 -15.46
C ASP A 103 12.94 -1.24 -14.68
N HIS A 104 12.78 -2.37 -14.02
CA HIS A 104 13.79 -2.99 -13.18
C HIS A 104 14.68 -3.99 -13.92
N GLY A 105 14.37 -4.33 -15.17
CA GLY A 105 15.17 -5.22 -16.01
C GLY A 105 15.20 -6.70 -15.59
N TYR A 106 14.66 -7.07 -14.41
CA TYR A 106 14.50 -8.47 -14.03
C TYR A 106 13.68 -9.26 -15.05
N SER A 107 14.19 -10.44 -15.39
CA SER A 107 13.40 -11.47 -16.06
C SER A 107 12.43 -12.14 -15.09
N THR A 108 11.34 -12.70 -15.62
CA THR A 108 10.33 -13.41 -14.82
C THR A 108 10.88 -14.59 -14.03
N GLU A 109 12.01 -15.18 -14.45
CA GLU A 109 12.65 -16.32 -13.78
C GLU A 109 13.43 -15.91 -12.52
N GLU A 110 13.81 -14.64 -12.43
CA GLU A 110 14.53 -14.06 -11.28
C GLU A 110 13.57 -13.61 -10.16
N LEU A 111 12.27 -13.61 -10.45
CA LEU A 111 11.23 -13.08 -9.57
C LEU A 111 10.46 -14.20 -8.90
N LEU A 112 10.54 -14.25 -7.56
CA LEU A 112 9.65 -15.10 -6.77
C LEU A 112 8.32 -14.36 -6.54
N PRO A 113 7.18 -14.87 -7.05
CA PRO A 113 5.89 -14.25 -6.77
C PRO A 113 5.55 -14.37 -5.28
N LEU A 114 5.25 -13.24 -4.63
CA LEU A 114 4.81 -13.18 -3.24
C LEU A 114 3.30 -13.08 -3.13
N TRP A 115 2.70 -12.16 -3.89
CA TRP A 115 1.27 -11.87 -3.84
C TRP A 115 0.85 -11.28 -5.18
N LEU A 116 -0.07 -11.92 -5.90
CA LEU A 116 -0.41 -11.53 -7.27
C LEU A 116 -1.84 -10.99 -7.34
N ASN A 117 -2.02 -9.94 -8.13
CA ASN A 117 -3.31 -9.32 -8.41
C ASN A 117 -4.08 -8.92 -7.13
N GLY A 118 -3.37 -8.42 -6.13
CA GLY A 118 -3.95 -7.97 -4.88
C GLY A 118 -4.80 -6.70 -5.08
N PRO A 119 -6.04 -6.65 -4.56
CA PRO A 119 -6.85 -5.45 -4.58
C PRO A 119 -6.34 -4.43 -3.57
N TYR A 120 -6.41 -3.14 -3.92
CA TYR A 120 -6.13 -2.05 -3.00
C TYR A 120 -7.32 -1.08 -2.92
N ALA A 121 -7.09 0.16 -2.51
CA ALA A 121 -8.15 1.14 -2.30
C ALA A 121 -8.79 1.65 -3.60
N TYR A 122 -8.19 1.42 -4.77
CA TYR A 122 -8.65 1.94 -6.06
C TYR A 122 -9.45 0.87 -6.85
N PRO A 123 -10.66 1.19 -7.36
CA PRO A 123 -11.43 0.26 -8.18
C PRO A 123 -10.65 -0.13 -9.44
N ASP A 124 -10.79 -1.39 -9.87
CA ASP A 124 -10.23 -1.94 -11.11
C ASP A 124 -8.69 -1.94 -11.22
N GLU A 125 -7.97 -1.52 -10.17
CA GLU A 125 -6.52 -1.65 -10.07
C GLU A 125 -6.12 -2.86 -9.22
N THR A 126 -5.05 -3.54 -9.64
CA THR A 126 -4.47 -4.64 -8.87
C THR A 126 -2.95 -4.51 -8.80
N TYR A 127 -2.40 -5.03 -7.71
CA TYR A 127 -0.99 -4.89 -7.37
C TYR A 127 -0.37 -6.28 -7.24
N SER A 128 0.71 -6.51 -8.00
CA SER A 128 1.47 -7.76 -7.93
C SER A 128 2.84 -7.50 -7.32
N PHE A 129 3.19 -8.35 -6.36
CA PHE A 129 4.38 -8.25 -5.54
C PHE A 129 5.29 -9.44 -5.78
N TYR A 130 6.57 -9.15 -6.00
CA TYR A 130 7.62 -10.13 -6.24
C TYR A 130 8.82 -9.87 -5.36
N LEU A 131 9.59 -10.92 -5.08
CA LEU A 131 10.85 -10.85 -4.36
C LEU A 131 11.97 -11.33 -5.28
N ALA A 132 12.95 -10.47 -5.52
CA ALA A 132 14.19 -10.85 -6.19
C ALA A 132 15.29 -11.10 -5.14
N TYR A 133 15.96 -12.25 -5.26
CA TYR A 133 17.12 -12.63 -4.46
C TYR A 133 16.95 -12.52 -2.92
N GLY A 134 15.70 -12.57 -2.44
CA GLY A 134 15.39 -12.43 -1.01
C GLY A 134 15.61 -11.03 -0.42
N LYS A 135 15.96 -10.03 -1.23
CA LYS A 135 16.38 -8.70 -0.75
C LYS A 135 15.68 -7.51 -1.42
N VAL A 136 15.14 -7.69 -2.62
CA VAL A 136 14.50 -6.62 -3.39
C VAL A 136 13.03 -6.93 -3.56
N LEU A 137 12.17 -6.06 -3.02
CA LEU A 137 10.73 -6.14 -3.16
C LEU A 137 10.31 -5.33 -4.39
N ILE A 138 9.52 -5.95 -5.26
CA ILE A 138 9.01 -5.34 -6.49
C ILE A 138 7.49 -5.28 -6.38
N MET A 139 6.91 -4.13 -6.71
CA MET A 139 5.47 -3.96 -6.85
C MET A 139 5.18 -3.24 -8.16
N ASN A 140 4.69 -3.94 -9.17
CA ASN A 140 4.57 -3.42 -10.53
C ASN A 140 5.92 -2.77 -10.95
N ASN A 141 5.94 -1.47 -11.26
CA ASN A 141 7.15 -0.72 -11.64
C ASN A 141 7.90 -0.09 -10.44
N TRP A 142 7.56 -0.46 -9.21
CA TRP A 142 8.23 0.02 -8.00
C TRP A 142 9.27 -0.99 -7.54
N VAL A 143 10.45 -0.49 -7.18
CA VAL A 143 11.57 -1.28 -6.65
C VAL A 143 11.94 -0.74 -5.26
N ALA A 144 11.88 -1.61 -4.27
CA ALA A 144 12.04 -1.27 -2.86
C ALA A 144 13.04 -2.21 -2.17
N PHE A 145 13.98 -1.65 -1.42
CA PHE A 145 14.90 -2.42 -0.57
C PHE A 145 15.41 -1.59 0.61
N ASN A 146 15.89 -2.26 1.65
CA ASN A 146 16.42 -1.62 2.86
C ASN A 146 17.94 -1.81 3.04
N ASP A 147 18.48 -2.89 2.49
CA ASP A 147 19.91 -3.22 2.50
C ASP A 147 20.57 -2.55 1.28
N PRO A 148 21.51 -1.60 1.44
CA PRO A 148 22.18 -0.96 0.30
C PRO A 148 22.90 -1.97 -0.60
N ASP A 149 23.35 -3.10 -0.08
CA ASP A 149 24.00 -4.15 -0.87
C ASP A 149 23.02 -4.84 -1.84
N ALA A 150 21.71 -4.70 -1.61
CA ALA A 150 20.70 -5.18 -2.54
C ALA A 150 20.69 -4.41 -3.86
N ALA A 151 21.31 -3.23 -3.91
CA ALA A 151 21.47 -2.47 -5.14
C ALA A 151 22.17 -3.30 -6.21
N SER A 152 23.29 -3.95 -5.91
CA SER A 152 24.05 -4.73 -6.89
C SER A 152 23.30 -5.93 -7.49
N LEU A 153 22.10 -6.24 -6.99
CA LEU A 153 21.22 -7.30 -7.48
C LEU A 153 20.25 -6.80 -8.56
N ILE A 154 20.15 -5.48 -8.76
CA ILE A 154 19.29 -4.87 -9.77
C ILE A 154 20.00 -4.90 -11.13
N PRO A 155 19.44 -5.58 -12.15
CA PRO A 155 20.08 -5.75 -13.45
C PRO A 155 20.37 -4.45 -14.20
N ASP A 156 19.43 -3.51 -14.15
CA ASP A 156 19.55 -2.21 -14.81
C ASP A 156 19.06 -1.09 -13.89
N PHE A 157 20.02 -0.33 -13.37
CA PHE A 157 19.72 0.87 -12.58
C PHE A 157 19.47 2.11 -13.42
N SER A 158 19.89 2.13 -14.69
CA SER A 158 19.87 3.34 -15.52
C SER A 158 18.44 3.80 -15.86
N THR A 159 17.50 2.87 -15.82
CA THR A 159 16.07 3.04 -16.04
C THR A 159 15.30 3.40 -14.76
N LEU A 160 15.93 3.30 -13.59
CA LEU A 160 15.29 3.53 -12.30
C LEU A 160 15.43 4.99 -11.87
N LYS A 161 14.30 5.60 -11.53
CA LYS A 161 14.25 6.92 -10.90
C LYS A 161 14.17 6.76 -9.39
N TYR A 162 15.14 7.32 -8.68
CA TYR A 162 15.09 7.38 -7.22
C TYR A 162 13.96 8.30 -6.75
N ILE A 163 13.09 7.81 -5.87
CA ILE A 163 11.90 8.53 -5.39
C ILE A 163 12.11 9.15 -4.00
N GLY A 164 13.11 8.70 -3.24
CA GLY A 164 13.49 9.31 -1.97
C GLY A 164 13.16 8.45 -0.74
N ARG A 165 13.62 8.94 0.42
CA ARG A 165 13.23 8.43 1.74
C ARG A 165 11.87 9.02 2.12
N GLY A 166 10.98 8.19 2.66
CA GLY A 166 9.78 8.66 3.36
C GLY A 166 10.03 9.40 4.69
N MET A 167 11.24 9.92 5.00
CA MET A 167 11.57 10.76 6.19
C MET A 167 12.97 11.41 6.07
N PRO A 168 13.27 12.55 6.75
CA PRO A 168 14.29 13.52 6.35
C PRO A 168 15.76 13.04 6.42
N ASP A 169 16.57 13.68 5.59
CA ASP A 169 17.99 13.48 5.30
C ASP A 169 18.86 12.93 6.44
N PHE A 170 19.38 11.73 6.22
CA PHE A 170 20.73 11.37 6.66
C PHE A 170 21.51 10.85 5.47
N GLY A 171 22.01 11.78 4.65
CA GLY A 171 23.10 11.58 3.68
C GLY A 171 22.96 10.37 2.77
N ILE A 172 22.45 10.58 1.56
CA ILE A 172 22.69 9.67 0.44
C ILE A 172 23.87 10.25 -0.34
N PRO A 173 24.97 9.52 -0.54
CA PRO A 173 26.04 9.98 -1.38
C PRO A 173 25.55 10.01 -2.84
N PRO A 174 26.04 10.96 -3.66
CA PRO A 174 25.58 11.15 -5.03
C PRO A 174 25.80 9.88 -5.88
N ALA A 175 24.96 9.74 -6.93
CA ALA A 175 24.92 8.60 -7.85
C ALA A 175 26.28 8.23 -8.48
N ASP A 176 27.26 9.12 -8.43
CA ASP A 176 28.62 8.89 -8.94
C ASP A 176 29.51 8.08 -7.96
N THR A 177 28.93 7.46 -6.93
CA THR A 177 29.67 6.66 -5.92
C THR A 177 29.14 5.25 -5.70
N LEU A 178 28.28 4.73 -6.60
CA LEU A 178 27.88 3.32 -6.66
C LEU A 178 28.42 2.66 -7.93
#